data_AF-A0A8S3YHV7-F1
#
_entry.id   AF-A0A8S3YHV7-F1
#
_cell.length_a   1.000
_cell.length_b   1.000
_cell.length_c   1.000
_cell.angle_alpha   90.00
_cell.angle_beta   90.00
_cell.angle_gamma   90.00
#
_symmetry.space_group_name_H-M   'P 1'
#
loop_
_entity.id
_entity.type
_entity.pdbx_description
1 polymer ?
#
loop_
_entity_poly.entity_id
_entity_poly.type
_entity_poly.pdbx_seq_one_letter_code
_entity_poly.pdbx_strand_id
1 'polypeptide(L)' 'LAVSDIGCLATLIWTNICFTPAFIEADLPFDTIEVTYLTSGIPHVTFTRVTGWITALITLERCLCITAPLK' A
#
# COMPACT_ATOMS: atom_id res chain seq x y z
N LEU A 1 -5.33 0.89 10.62
CA LEU A 1 -6.01 1.14 9.33
C LEU A 1 -5.48 2.41 8.66
N ALA A 2 -5.65 3.59 9.26
CA ALA A 2 -5.22 4.88 8.68
C ALA A 2 -3.75 4.93 8.22
N VAL A 3 -2.81 4.39 9.00
CA VAL A 3 -1.38 4.34 8.62
C VAL A 3 -1.15 3.46 7.37
N SER A 4 -1.87 2.34 7.26
CA SER A 4 -1.79 1.45 6.10
C SER A 4 -2.41 2.09 4.86
N ASP A 5 -3.48 2.85 5.05
CA ASP A 5 -4.17 3.60 3.99
C ASP A 5 -3.29 4.72 3.43
N ILE A 6 -2.66 5.51 4.30
CA ILE A 6 -1.67 6.54 3.93
C ILE A 6 -0.49 5.91 3.19
N GLY A 7 -0.01 4.75 3.63
CA GLY A 7 1.06 4.03 2.95
C GLY A 7 0.68 3.60 1.53
N CYS A 8 -0.54 3.08 1.35
CA CYS A 8 -1.07 2.72 0.04
C CYS A 8 -1.16 3.97 -0.87
N LEU A 9 -1.68 5.08 -0.35
CA LEU A 9 -1.79 6.35 -1.07
C LEU A 9 -0.41 6.89 -1.49
N ALA A 10 0.57 6.84 -0.59
CA ALA A 10 1.94 7.27 -0.87
C ALA A 10 2.57 6.44 -2.01
N THR A 11 2.37 5.12 -2.01
CA THR A 11 2.86 4.26 -3.10
C THR A 11 2.17 4.56 -4.43
N LEU A 12 0.87 4.85 -4.42
CA LEU A 12 0.11 5.19 -5.62
C LEU A 12 0.54 6.54 -6.22
N ILE A 13 0.78 7.54 -5.38
CA ILE A 13 1.29 8.85 -5.80
C ILE A 13 2.68 8.69 -6.40
N TRP A 14 3.54 7.87 -5.78
CA TRP A 14 4.87 7.55 -6.31
C TRP A 14 4.79 6.91 -7.69
N THR A 15 3.91 5.93 -7.92
CA THR A 15 3.69 5.36 -9.27
C THR A 15 3.31 6.44 -10.28
N ASN A 16 2.37 7.33 -9.93
CA ASN A 16 1.93 8.40 -10.84
C ASN A 16 3.05 9.37 -11.21
N ILE A 17 3.95 9.66 -10.28
CA ILE A 17 5.14 10.48 -10.54
C ILE A 17 6.08 9.75 -11.49
N CYS A 18 6.31 8.45 -11.29
CA CYS A 18 7.20 7.67 -12.15
C CYS A 18 6.67 7.50 -13.59
N PHE A 19 5.36 7.45 -13.79
CA PHE A 19 4.73 7.36 -15.12
C PHE A 19 4.49 8.74 -15.79
N THR A 20 4.91 9.83 -15.15
CA THR A 20 4.81 11.16 -15.74
C THR A 20 5.85 11.32 -16.86
N PRO A 21 5.48 11.95 -18.00
CA PRO A 21 6.39 12.14 -19.15
C PRO A 21 7.68 12.88 -18.76
N ALA A 22 7.60 13.87 -17.87
CA ALA A 22 8.77 14.57 -17.35
C ALA A 22 9.76 13.68 -16.58
N PHE A 23 9.32 12.53 -16.05
CA PHE A 23 10.18 11.57 -15.35
C PHE A 23 10.73 10.51 -16.31
N ILE A 24 9.98 10.17 -17.37
CA ILE A 24 10.41 9.23 -18.42
C ILE A 24 11.44 9.89 -19.34
N GLU A 25 11.28 11.17 -19.64
CA GLU A 25 12.21 11.97 -20.46
C GLU A 25 13.38 12.53 -19.64
N ALA A 26 13.37 12.36 -18.31
CA ALA A 26 14.54 12.63 -17.51
C ALA A 26 15.58 11.55 -17.83
N ASP A 27 16.70 11.94 -18.44
CA ASP A 27 17.86 11.10 -18.75
C ASP A 27 18.53 10.61 -17.45
N LEU A 28 17.82 9.73 -16.73
CA LEU A 28 18.22 9.17 -15.45
C LEU A 28 19.19 8.02 -15.71
N PRO A 29 20.24 7.87 -14.88
CA PRO A 29 21.25 6.84 -15.06
C PRO A 29 20.76 5.42 -14.73
N PHE A 30 19.45 5.23 -14.53
CA PHE A 30 18.82 3.99 -14.12
C PHE A 30 17.52 3.75 -14.89
N ASP A 31 17.19 2.48 -15.11
CA ASP A 31 15.94 2.08 -15.76
C ASP A 31 14.76 2.45 -14.86
N THR A 32 13.99 3.44 -15.30
CA THR A 32 12.83 3.98 -14.59
C THR A 32 11.76 2.91 -14.39
N ILE A 33 11.65 1.91 -15.27
CA ILE A 33 10.67 0.82 -15.14
C ILE A 33 11.07 -0.11 -13.99
N GLU A 34 12.33 -0.51 -13.91
CA GLU A 34 12.83 -1.41 -12.87
C GLU A 34 12.72 -0.76 -11.48
N VAL A 35 13.13 0.51 -11.38
CA VAL A 35 13.04 1.28 -10.14
C VAL A 35 11.58 1.43 -9.72
N THR A 36 10.67 1.75 -10.64
CA THR A 36 9.23 1.87 -10.33
C THR A 36 8.66 0.53 -9.89
N TYR A 37 9.05 -0.58 -10.53
CA TYR A 37 8.57 -1.90 -10.15
C TYR A 37 9.02 -2.27 -8.72
N LEU A 38 10.28 -1.98 -8.37
CA LEU A 38 10.82 -2.27 -7.04
C LEU A 38 10.23 -1.35 -5.96
N THR A 39 10.11 -0.06 -6.25
CA THR A 39 9.71 0.99 -5.29
C THR A 39 8.21 1.23 -5.21
N SER A 40 7.44 0.81 -6.22
CA SER A 40 5.98 0.89 -6.21
C SER A 40 5.33 -0.47 -6.03
N GLY A 41 5.84 -1.52 -6.70
CA GLY A 41 5.20 -2.83 -6.70
C GLY A 41 5.26 -3.52 -5.34
N ILE A 42 6.46 -3.64 -4.78
CA ILE A 42 6.69 -4.29 -3.47
C ILE A 42 5.95 -3.60 -2.32
N PRO A 43 6.06 -2.26 -2.15
CA PRO A 43 5.37 -1.62 -1.04
C PRO A 43 3.87 -1.55 -1.24
N HIS A 44 3.36 -1.42 -2.47
CA HIS A 44 1.91 -1.46 -2.72
C HIS A 44 1.31 -2.80 -2.28
N VAL A 45 1.91 -3.92 -2.69
CA VAL A 45 1.49 -5.29 -2.27
C VAL A 45 1.58 -5.44 -0.74
N THR A 46 2.64 -4.92 -0.13
CA THR A 46 2.80 -4.96 1.33
C THR A 46 1.67 -4.21 2.04
N PHE A 47 1.36 -2.98 1.61
CA PHE A 47 0.29 -2.19 2.20
C PHE A 47 -1.09 -2.81 1.97
N THR A 48 -1.36 -3.40 0.80
CA THR A 48 -2.64 -4.09 0.56
C THR A 48 -2.82 -5.27 1.52
N ARG A 49 -1.77 -6.05 1.75
CA ARG A 49 -1.80 -7.18 2.68
C ARG A 49 -1.99 -6.73 4.12
N VAL A 50 -1.27 -5.70 4.56
CA VAL A 50 -1.41 -5.14 5.93
C VAL A 50 -2.83 -4.61 6.15
N THR A 51 -3.40 -3.87 5.19
CA THR A 51 -4.80 -3.41 5.26
C THR A 51 -5.76 -4.59 5.38
N GLY A 52 -5.57 -5.65 4.58
CA GLY A 52 -6.39 -6.87 4.64
C GLY A 52 -6.36 -7.55 6.02
N TRP A 53 -5.17 -7.74 6.59
CA TRP A 53 -5.03 -8.32 7.94
C TRP A 53 -5.67 -7.47 9.03
N ILE A 54 -5.54 -6.14 8.96
CA ILE A 54 -6.16 -5.23 9.92
C ILE A 54 -7.69 -5.31 9.81
N THR A 55 -8.25 -5.31 8.61
CA THR A 55 -9.70 -5.43 8.39
C THR A 55 -10.24 -6.76 8.92
N ALA A 56 -9.50 -7.87 8.71
CA ALA A 56 -9.85 -9.17 9.24
C ALA A 56 -9.85 -9.19 10.77
N LEU A 57 -8.82 -8.62 11.41
CA LEU A 57 -8.74 -8.52 12.87
C LEU A 57 -9.88 -7.67 13.45
N ILE A 58 -10.18 -6.51 12.86
CA ILE A 58 -11.29 -5.66 13.31
C ILE A 58 -12.62 -6.41 13.19
N THR A 59 -12.84 -7.12 12.08
CA THR A 59 -14.06 -7.91 11.89
C THR A 59 -14.16 -9.03 12.93
N LEU A 60 -13.04 -9.71 13.20
CA LEU A 60 -12.96 -10.76 14.22
C LEU A 60 -13.25 -10.21 15.62
N GLU A 61 -12.67 -9.07 16.00
CA GLU A 61 -12.97 -8.41 17.28
C GLU A 61 -14.47 -8.08 17.42
N ARG A 62 -15.09 -7.53 16.37
CA ARG A 62 -16.52 -7.23 16.38
C ARG A 62 -17.39 -8.49 16.48
N CYS A 63 -17.03 -9.55 15.77
CA CYS A 63 -17.73 -10.83 15.87
C CYS A 63 -17.55 -11.48 17.25
N LEU A 64 -16.33 -11.45 17.79
CA LEU A 64 -16.01 -12.01 19.11
C LEU A 64 -16.74 -11.28 20.23
N CYS A 65 -16.81 -9.94 20.19
CA CYS A 65 -17.58 -9.15 21.16
C CYS A 65 -19.08 -9.50 21.16
N ILE A 66 -19.63 -9.96 20.03
CA ILE A 66 -21.04 -10.36 19.91
C ILE A 66 -21.24 -11.80 20.36
N THR A 67 -20.35 -12.73 19.96
CA THR A 67 -20.49 -14.16 20.24
C THR A 67 -20.02 -14.56 21.63
N ALA A 68 -19.04 -13.85 22.18
CA ALA A 68 -18.50 -14.03 23.51
C ALA A 68 -18.44 -12.65 24.20
N PRO A 69 -19.48 -12.25 24.97
CA PRO A 69 -19.41 -11.06 25.78
C PRO A 69 -18.41 -11.33 26.91
N LEU A 70 -17.13 -11.05 26.65
CA LEU A 70 -16.07 -11.07 27.65
C LEU A 70 -16.40 -9.96 28.64
N LYS A 71 -17.00 -10.35 29.76
CA LYS A 71 -17.41 -9.48 30.87
C LYS A 71 -16.31 -9.33 31.91
#